data_AF-A0AA96Q5I4-F1
#
_entry.id   AF-A0AA96Q5I4-F1
#
_cell.length_a   1.000
_cell.length_b   1.000
_cell.length_c   1.000
_cell.angle_alpha   90.00
_cell.angle_beta   90.00
_cell.angle_gamma   90.00
#
_symmetry.space_group_name_H-M   'P 1'
#
loop_
_entity.id
_entity.type
_entity.pdbx_description
1 polymer ?
#
loop_
_entity_poly.entity_id
_entity_poly.type
_entity_poly.pdbx_seq_one_letter_code
_entity_poly.pdbx_strand_id
1 'polypeptide(L)'
;MRRSKSYEVRDPMNIWNKYDFAMSGLGKKSKILAKIKHFFKCVKWSKQRITRGYCDCDVWEMFSFLQTLIPDMLQTLKDTRTGSPGYLGENYNNENGILVNDTCHEEWNCILDKMIFLWREAEKDTCSQKESI
;
A
#
# COMPACT_ATOMS: atom_id res chain seq x y z
N MET A 1 19.12 -25.14 -11.31
CA MET A 1 18.86 -24.44 -10.03
C MET A 1 19.07 -22.94 -10.26
N ARG A 2 18.02 -22.19 -10.65
CA ARG A 2 18.14 -20.74 -10.87
C ARG A 2 18.17 -20.05 -9.50
N ARG A 3 19.28 -19.39 -9.21
CA ARG A 3 19.48 -18.54 -8.04
C ARG A 3 18.39 -17.46 -8.05
N SER A 4 17.39 -17.58 -7.18
CA SER A 4 16.47 -16.49 -6.91
C SER A 4 17.30 -15.33 -6.38
N LYS A 5 17.51 -14.31 -7.22
CA LYS A 5 17.81 -12.99 -6.69
C LYS A 5 16.59 -12.64 -5.86
N SER A 6 16.76 -12.59 -4.53
CA SER A 6 15.83 -11.89 -3.66
C SER A 6 15.74 -10.48 -4.22
N TYR A 7 14.72 -10.22 -5.03
CA TYR A 7 14.24 -8.87 -5.22
C TYR A 7 13.78 -8.48 -3.82
N GLU A 8 14.65 -7.81 -3.06
CA GLU A 8 14.22 -7.09 -1.87
C GLU A 8 12.98 -6.30 -2.31
N VAL A 9 11.86 -6.61 -1.66
CA VAL A 9 10.55 -6.06 -1.99
C VAL A 9 10.73 -4.55 -2.09
N ARG A 10 10.67 -4.04 -3.32
CA ARG A 10 10.71 -2.61 -3.57
C ARG A 10 9.51 -2.05 -2.81
N ASP A 11 9.77 -1.16 -1.87
CA ASP A 11 8.71 -0.40 -1.20
C ASP A 11 8.54 0.91 -1.98
N PRO A 12 7.64 0.96 -2.98
CA PRO A 12 7.39 2.17 -3.76
C PRO A 12 6.76 3.28 -2.91
N MET A 13 6.28 2.97 -1.69
CA MET A 13 5.73 3.99 -0.80
C MET A 13 6.82 4.84 -0.18
N ASN A 14 8.01 4.27 0.05
CA ASN A 14 9.11 4.97 0.71
C ASN A 14 9.96 5.79 -0.28
N ILE A 15 9.57 7.05 -0.51
CA ILE A 15 10.30 8.00 -1.36
C ILE A 15 11.71 8.35 -0.86
N TRP A 16 12.06 7.95 0.38
CA TRP A 16 13.40 8.11 0.95
C TRP A 16 14.28 6.86 0.76
N ASN A 17 13.74 5.81 0.16
CA ASN A 17 14.49 4.62 -0.16
C ASN A 17 15.57 4.92 -1.21
N LYS A 18 16.82 4.65 -0.86
CA LYS A 18 18.00 4.96 -1.68
C LYS A 18 18.16 4.03 -2.88
N TYR A 19 17.47 2.89 -2.92
CA TYR A 19 17.63 1.87 -3.95
C TYR A 19 16.97 2.24 -5.29
N ASP A 20 16.02 3.18 -5.30
CA ASP A 20 15.34 3.61 -6.53
C ASP A 20 16.21 4.48 -7.44
N PHE A 21 17.29 5.04 -6.91
CA PHE A 21 18.26 5.71 -7.76
C PHE A 21 19.23 4.67 -8.32
N ALA A 22 19.06 4.29 -9.59
CA ALA A 22 20.01 3.47 -10.32
C ALA A 22 21.37 4.19 -10.38
N MET A 23 22.23 3.92 -9.38
CA MET A 23 23.57 4.50 -9.20
C MET A 23 24.66 3.67 -9.90
N SER A 24 24.26 2.69 -10.71
CA SER A 24 25.11 1.78 -11.46
C SER A 24 25.92 2.56 -12.50
N GLY A 25 27.21 2.76 -12.26
CA GLY A 25 28.15 3.28 -13.28
C GLY A 25 28.68 4.72 -13.07
N LEU A 26 28.27 5.44 -12.03
CA LEU A 26 28.76 6.82 -11.80
C LEU A 26 30.00 6.86 -10.87
N GLY A 27 31.00 7.67 -11.22
CA GLY A 27 32.22 7.88 -10.41
C GLY A 27 31.94 8.56 -9.05
N LYS A 28 32.88 8.47 -8.08
CA LYS A 28 32.69 8.89 -6.66
C LYS A 28 32.10 10.31 -6.48
N LYS A 29 32.58 11.31 -7.22
CA LYS A 29 32.05 12.70 -7.16
C LYS A 29 30.61 12.79 -7.68
N SER A 30 30.31 12.09 -8.77
CA SER A 30 28.97 12.02 -9.34
C SER A 30 27.99 11.28 -8.41
N LYS A 31 28.47 10.28 -7.65
CA LYS A 31 27.65 9.62 -6.61
C LYS A 31 27.21 10.58 -5.50
N ILE A 32 28.07 11.49 -5.06
CA ILE A 32 27.70 12.48 -4.02
C ILE A 32 26.66 13.44 -4.56
N LEU A 33 26.88 13.98 -5.76
CA LEU A 33 25.95 14.90 -6.41
C LEU A 33 24.57 14.25 -6.65
N ALA A 34 24.55 12.99 -7.08
CA ALA A 34 23.32 12.22 -7.28
C ALA A 34 22.53 12.04 -5.97
N LYS A 35 23.21 11.75 -4.85
CA LYS A 35 22.58 11.66 -3.52
C LYS A 35 21.98 12.98 -3.08
N ILE A 36 22.70 14.10 -3.26
CA ILE A 36 22.19 15.45 -2.94
C ILE A 36 20.96 15.76 -3.78
N LYS A 37 21.01 15.50 -5.10
CA LYS A 37 19.87 15.71 -6.01
C LYS A 37 18.67 14.85 -5.61
N HIS A 38 18.89 13.59 -5.23
CA HIS A 38 17.83 12.71 -4.74
C HIS A 38 17.19 13.26 -3.47
N PHE A 39 17.99 13.70 -2.49
CA PHE A 39 17.48 14.31 -1.25
C PHE A 39 16.53 15.49 -1.54
N PHE A 40 16.92 16.42 -2.41
CA PHE A 40 16.03 17.54 -2.78
C PHE A 40 14.74 17.08 -3.47
N LYS A 41 14.79 16.00 -4.26
CA LYS A 41 13.57 15.39 -4.82
C LYS A 41 12.68 14.80 -3.73
N CYS A 42 13.24 14.07 -2.76
CA CYS A 42 12.48 13.51 -1.63
C CYS A 42 11.80 14.60 -0.81
N VAL A 43 12.49 15.72 -0.53
CA VAL A 43 11.91 16.88 0.15
C VAL A 43 10.76 17.48 -0.67
N LYS A 44 10.96 17.68 -1.99
CA LYS A 44 9.90 18.19 -2.89
C LYS A 44 8.69 17.25 -2.87
N TRP A 45 8.89 15.95 -3.03
CA TRP A 45 7.81 14.97 -3.11
C TRP A 45 7.06 14.82 -1.78
N SER A 46 7.78 14.87 -0.65
CA SER A 46 7.17 14.91 0.68
C SER A 46 6.25 16.12 0.83
N LYS A 47 6.72 17.31 0.41
CA LYS A 47 5.90 18.53 0.43
C LYS A 47 4.65 18.38 -0.44
N GLN A 48 4.78 17.81 -1.64
CA GLN A 48 3.64 17.56 -2.52
C GLN A 48 2.62 16.63 -1.87
N ARG A 49 3.03 15.49 -1.31
CA ARG A 49 2.12 14.56 -0.61
C ARG A 49 1.34 15.27 0.51
N ILE A 50 2.00 16.12 1.30
CA ILE A 50 1.35 16.89 2.37
C ILE A 50 0.34 17.91 1.80
N THR A 51 0.71 18.63 0.73
CA THR A 51 -0.14 19.73 0.23
C THR A 51 -1.29 19.29 -0.65
N ARG A 52 -1.13 18.23 -1.45
CA ARG A 52 -2.13 17.79 -2.45
C ARG A 52 -2.57 16.33 -2.31
N GLY A 53 -2.00 15.56 -1.39
CA GLY A 53 -2.31 14.14 -1.17
C GLY A 53 -1.46 13.15 -1.98
N TYR A 54 -0.74 13.60 -3.00
CA TYR A 54 0.14 12.76 -3.84
C TYR A 54 1.34 13.56 -4.36
N CYS A 55 2.40 12.93 -4.89
CA CYS A 55 3.56 13.60 -5.50
C CYS A 55 3.76 13.22 -6.97
N ASP A 56 4.66 13.91 -7.67
CA ASP A 56 4.83 13.71 -9.13
C ASP A 56 5.31 12.28 -9.42
N CYS A 57 6.11 11.70 -8.50
CA CYS A 57 6.53 10.30 -8.57
C CYS A 57 5.36 9.32 -8.46
N ASP A 58 4.40 9.59 -7.56
CA ASP A 58 3.20 8.77 -7.40
C ASP A 58 2.36 8.77 -8.68
N VAL A 59 2.36 9.87 -9.44
CA VAL A 59 1.67 9.96 -10.74
C VAL A 59 2.41 9.18 -11.82
N TRP A 60 3.75 9.23 -11.85
CA TRP A 60 4.55 8.52 -12.83
C TRP A 60 4.45 6.99 -12.68
N GLU A 61 4.37 6.50 -11.44
CA GLU A 61 4.26 5.08 -11.10
C GLU A 61 2.90 4.75 -10.47
N MET A 62 1.83 5.38 -10.98
CA MET A 62 0.50 5.34 -10.37
C MET A 62 -0.02 3.92 -10.12
N PHE A 63 0.15 3.02 -11.09
CA PHE A 63 -0.29 1.64 -10.94
C PHE A 63 0.44 0.95 -9.79
N SER A 64 1.77 0.94 -9.80
CA SER A 64 2.62 0.32 -8.77
C SER A 64 2.37 0.92 -7.39
N PHE A 65 2.22 2.25 -7.32
CA PHE A 65 1.92 2.99 -6.11
C PHE A 65 0.56 2.58 -5.52
N LEU A 66 -0.50 2.63 -6.32
CA LEU A 66 -1.84 2.26 -5.86
C LEU A 66 -1.97 0.77 -5.55
N GLN A 67 -1.27 -0.09 -6.29
CA GLN A 67 -1.22 -1.54 -6.04
C GLN A 67 -0.65 -1.89 -4.66
N THR A 68 0.26 -1.07 -4.15
CA THR A 68 0.81 -1.27 -2.81
C THR A 68 -0.02 -0.51 -1.77
N LEU A 69 -0.37 0.75 -2.03
CA LEU A 69 -1.00 1.64 -1.05
C LEU A 69 -2.38 1.16 -0.60
N ILE A 70 -3.25 0.79 -1.55
CA ILE A 70 -4.66 0.51 -1.24
C ILE A 70 -4.80 -0.75 -0.37
N PRO A 71 -4.16 -1.89 -0.68
CA PRO A 71 -4.20 -3.06 0.20
C PRO A 71 -3.67 -2.78 1.60
N ASP A 72 -2.59 -1.99 1.74
CA ASP A 72 -2.01 -1.66 3.05
C ASP A 72 -2.93 -0.77 3.88
N MET A 73 -3.61 0.20 3.26
CA MET A 73 -4.63 1.01 3.94
C MET A 73 -5.84 0.17 4.36
N LEU A 74 -6.32 -0.74 3.49
CA LEU A 74 -7.41 -1.65 3.82
C LEU A 74 -7.04 -2.61 4.96
N GLN A 75 -5.80 -3.12 4.96
CA GLN A 75 -5.28 -3.94 6.07
C GLN A 75 -5.23 -3.14 7.37
N THR A 76 -4.81 -1.87 7.31
CA THR A 76 -4.81 -0.98 8.48
C THR A 76 -6.22 -0.77 9.03
N LEU A 77 -7.23 -0.59 8.17
CA LEU A 77 -8.64 -0.50 8.59
C LEU A 77 -9.10 -1.77 9.29
N LYS A 78 -8.71 -2.94 8.77
CA LYS A 78 -9.00 -4.25 9.34
C LYS A 78 -8.38 -4.42 10.74
N ASP A 79 -7.10 -4.12 10.85
CA ASP A 79 -6.31 -4.35 12.07
C ASP A 79 -6.72 -3.40 13.20
N THR A 80 -7.03 -2.15 12.86
CA THR A 80 -7.45 -1.13 13.83
C THR A 80 -8.95 -1.17 14.15
N ARG A 81 -9.74 -1.89 13.34
CA ARG A 81 -11.23 -1.89 13.36
C ARG A 81 -11.86 -0.50 13.22
N THR A 82 -11.08 0.49 12.80
CA THR A 82 -11.52 1.88 12.71
C THR A 82 -12.57 2.02 11.62
N GLY A 83 -13.71 2.63 11.96
CA GLY A 83 -14.77 2.90 10.99
C GLY A 83 -15.55 1.67 10.53
N SER A 84 -15.58 0.60 11.33
CA SER A 84 -16.45 -0.55 11.07
C SER A 84 -17.92 -0.09 10.97
N PRO A 85 -18.64 -0.39 9.86
CA PRO A 85 -20.00 0.09 9.70
C PRO A 85 -20.98 -0.60 10.66
N GLY A 86 -21.56 0.14 11.61
CA GLY A 86 -22.47 -0.41 12.63
C GLY A 86 -23.84 -0.88 12.13
N TYR A 87 -24.13 -0.75 10.83
CA TYR A 87 -25.29 -1.36 10.20
C TYR A 87 -25.04 -2.81 9.76
N LEU A 88 -23.77 -3.25 9.73
CA LEU A 88 -23.41 -4.66 9.53
C LEU A 88 -23.58 -5.42 10.83
N GLY A 89 -23.76 -6.74 10.78
CA GLY A 89 -23.94 -7.58 11.94
C GLY A 89 -25.31 -7.44 12.61
N GLU A 90 -25.41 -7.99 13.82
CA GLU A 90 -26.62 -8.05 14.63
C GLU A 90 -26.49 -7.21 15.90
N ASN A 91 -27.53 -6.43 16.19
CA ASN A 91 -27.64 -5.72 17.46
C ASN A 91 -28.23 -6.64 18.53
N TYR A 92 -27.61 -6.67 19.70
CA TYR A 92 -28.13 -7.37 20.87
C TYR A 92 -27.90 -6.58 22.15
N ASN A 93 -28.65 -6.90 23.20
CA ASN A 93 -28.41 -6.36 24.54
C ASN A 93 -27.40 -7.25 25.25
N ASN A 94 -26.27 -6.69 25.69
CA ASN A 94 -25.31 -7.43 26.50
C ASN A 94 -25.85 -7.68 27.93
N GLU A 95 -25.05 -8.35 28.76
CA GLU A 95 -25.38 -8.67 30.16
C GLU A 95 -25.75 -7.45 31.02
N ASN A 96 -25.30 -6.26 30.62
CA ASN A 96 -25.58 -4.99 31.30
C ASN A 96 -26.79 -4.24 30.70
N GLY A 97 -27.52 -4.84 29.74
CA GLY A 97 -28.64 -4.22 29.04
C GLY A 97 -28.25 -3.12 28.05
N ILE A 98 -26.98 -3.07 27.64
CA ILE A 98 -26.49 -2.08 26.66
C ILE A 98 -26.62 -2.69 25.26
N LEU A 99 -27.21 -1.93 24.35
CA LEU A 99 -27.27 -2.27 22.93
C LEU A 99 -25.87 -2.22 22.33
N VAL A 100 -25.38 -3.36 21.84
CA VAL A 100 -24.06 -3.54 21.24
C VAL A 100 -24.18 -4.27 19.91
N ASN A 101 -23.17 -4.09 19.06
CA ASN A 101 -23.02 -4.76 17.78
C ASN A 101 -21.54 -4.98 17.49
N ASP A 102 -20.93 -5.94 18.18
CA ASP A 102 -19.54 -6.33 17.96
C ASP A 102 -19.38 -7.27 16.75
N THR A 103 -20.46 -7.98 16.36
CA THR A 103 -20.51 -8.83 15.15
C THR A 103 -20.26 -8.06 13.86
N CYS A 104 -20.53 -6.74 13.82
CA CYS A 104 -20.23 -5.89 12.66
C CYS A 104 -18.76 -5.97 12.21
N HIS A 105 -17.84 -6.22 13.15
CA HIS A 105 -16.41 -6.30 12.86
C HIS A 105 -16.05 -7.53 12.02
N GLU A 106 -16.72 -8.66 12.24
CA GLU A 106 -16.44 -9.90 11.51
C GLU A 106 -16.92 -9.80 10.07
N GLU A 107 -18.13 -9.27 9.87
CA GLU A 107 -18.67 -9.00 8.53
C GLU A 107 -17.81 -7.99 7.78
N TRP A 108 -17.38 -6.92 8.46
CA TRP A 108 -16.51 -5.92 7.87
C TRP A 108 -15.14 -6.49 7.48
N ASN A 109 -14.55 -7.34 8.33
CA ASN A 109 -13.30 -8.03 8.03
C ASN A 109 -13.41 -8.89 6.77
N CYS A 110 -14.52 -9.60 6.58
CA CYS A 110 -14.77 -10.40 5.38
C CYS A 110 -14.81 -9.54 4.11
N ILE A 111 -15.45 -8.37 4.17
CA ILE A 111 -15.51 -7.42 3.06
C ILE A 111 -14.11 -6.89 2.74
N LEU A 112 -13.35 -6.45 3.76
CA LEU A 112 -12.00 -5.95 3.60
C LEU A 112 -11.06 -7.01 3.00
N ASP A 113 -11.15 -8.27 3.44
CA ASP A 113 -10.38 -9.38 2.88
C ASP A 113 -10.64 -9.58 1.39
N LYS A 114 -11.92 -9.51 0.99
CA LYS A 114 -12.30 -9.59 -0.41
C LYS A 114 -11.76 -8.41 -1.23
N MET A 115 -11.81 -7.19 -0.69
CA MET A 115 -11.27 -6.00 -1.36
C MET A 115 -9.76 -6.09 -1.53
N ILE A 116 -9.03 -6.51 -0.48
CA ILE A 116 -7.58 -6.72 -0.52
C ILE A 116 -7.21 -7.78 -1.56
N PHE A 117 -7.93 -8.91 -1.57
CA PHE A 117 -7.72 -9.99 -2.54
C PHE A 117 -7.92 -9.49 -3.98
N LEU A 118 -9.08 -8.88 -4.28
CA LEU A 118 -9.40 -8.40 -5.62
C LEU A 118 -8.40 -7.34 -6.11
N TRP A 119 -7.92 -6.48 -5.22
CA TRP A 119 -6.92 -5.48 -5.59
C TRP A 119 -5.58 -6.12 -5.96
N ARG A 120 -5.12 -7.09 -5.16
CA ARG A 120 -3.89 -7.86 -5.42
C ARG A 120 -3.97 -8.71 -6.69
N GLU A 121 -5.16 -9.22 -7.04
CA GLU A 121 -5.41 -9.97 -8.29
C GLU A 121 -5.48 -9.07 -9.53
N ALA A 122 -5.63 -7.75 -9.37
CA ALA A 122 -5.62 -6.83 -10.52
C ALA A 122 -4.24 -6.69 -11.17
N GLU A 123 -3.19 -7.25 -10.56
CA GLU A 123 -1.89 -7.44 -11.19
C GLU A 123 -1.92 -8.68 -12.11
N LYS A 124 -1.64 -8.48 -13.42
CA LYS A 124 -1.76 -9.54 -14.44
C LYS A 124 -0.91 -10.78 -14.14
N ASP A 125 0.19 -10.62 -13.42
CA ASP A 125 1.13 -11.70 -13.10
C ASP A 125 0.73 -12.53 -11.87
N THR A 126 -0.22 -12.04 -11.06
CA THR A 126 -0.79 -12.76 -9.90
C THR A 126 -2.18 -13.33 -10.18
N CYS A 127 -2.81 -12.92 -11.29
CA CYS A 127 -4.15 -13.34 -11.66
C CYS A 127 -4.29 -14.87 -11.74
N SER A 128 -5.05 -15.43 -10.81
CA SER A 128 -5.34 -16.85 -10.71
C SER A 128 -6.33 -17.36 -11.78
N GLN A 129 -7.00 -16.45 -12.50
CA GLN A 129 -7.77 -16.80 -13.69
C GLN A 129 -6.84 -16.97 -14.89
N LYS A 130 -6.54 -18.23 -15.22
CA LYS A 130 -6.08 -18.58 -16.58
C LYS A 130 -7.18 -18.17 -17.54
N GLU A 131 -6.92 -17.16 -18.37
CA GLU A 131 -7.71 -16.84 -19.56
C GLU A 131 -7.99 -18.15 -20.32
N SER A 132 -9.23 -18.64 -20.23
CA SER A 132 -9.74 -19.65 -21.15
C SER A 132 -10.29 -18.88 -22.35
N ILE A 133 -9.39 -18.64 -23.31
CA ILE A 133 -9.77 -18.27 -24.68
C ILE A 133 -10.11 -19.56 -25.43
#